data_AF-W0BE28-F1
#
_entry.id   AF-W0BE28-F1
#
_cell.length_a   1.000
_cell.length_b   1.000
_cell.length_c   1.000
_cell.angle_alpha   90.00
_cell.angle_beta   90.00
_cell.angle_gamma   90.00
#
_symmetry.space_group_name_H-M   'P 1'
#
loop_
_entity.id
_entity.type
_entity.pdbx_description
1 polymer ?
#
loop_
_entity_poly.entity_id
_entity_poly.type
_entity_poly.pdbx_seq_one_letter_code
_entity_poly.pdbx_strand_id
1 'polypeptide(L)'
;MALHELETEHPNIVVITLPADQGLMEQHAYEHTQNDPELTTETFFAEMMEIANGESRSPIKDFVISLKAKQLLYGEAGEDYNKTKEVEVLTRLLGNSFRAMGLEINNQTLLSPAQQQAIWFHFTKYEMPQYVLTALQPDTWNASCKDAIDRGGVASAYLNLMRSLRSPLPMSRDEFEQALHAAATLVKGRGLNHHYEIIWNALDKYIDANFTTLSSDPNKTWLIHWRNDNTPQIIARMPSYFAKVLKQNEALLNQKLEELHGLPRPHNRFTVNHIVAIHKAQQILASVKEQLFDENGNPKASSGKRLLLEIVSHTAQMALSPNSPPAKDLSLVLSELGENPMWGKICGYFKVFVGFIVSFTDWGKTLMQKGFDSIERYSDINLERRTEIETKFKDMKTKLQEEHIEEQSSELESTLTLVIS
;
A
#
# COMPACT_ATOMS: atom_id res chain seq x y z
N MET A 1 13.30 30.33 -22.05
CA MET A 1 13.86 29.21 -22.83
C MET A 1 13.22 27.94 -22.31
N ALA A 2 12.54 27.19 -23.17
CA ALA A 2 12.03 25.88 -22.81
C ALA A 2 13.19 24.88 -22.73
N LEU A 3 13.13 23.90 -21.82
CA LEU A 3 14.25 22.96 -21.58
C LEU A 3 14.72 22.23 -22.85
N HIS A 4 13.82 21.90 -23.76
CA HIS A 4 14.16 21.23 -25.02
C HIS A 4 14.96 22.11 -26.00
N GLU A 5 14.99 23.44 -25.82
CA GLU A 5 15.77 24.36 -26.65
C GLU A 5 17.27 24.32 -26.30
N LEU A 6 17.65 23.77 -25.13
CA LEU A 6 19.06 23.63 -24.72
C LEU A 6 19.89 22.79 -25.70
N GLU A 7 19.27 21.88 -26.45
CA GLU A 7 19.96 21.08 -27.46
C GLU A 7 20.53 21.89 -28.62
N THR A 8 20.01 23.11 -28.83
CA THR A 8 20.53 24.01 -29.88
C THR A 8 21.90 24.59 -29.52
N GLU A 9 22.16 24.79 -28.22
CA GLU A 9 23.42 25.32 -27.69
C GLU A 9 24.38 24.21 -27.26
N HIS A 10 23.86 23.02 -26.98
CA HIS A 10 24.62 21.88 -26.47
C HIS A 10 24.43 20.63 -27.36
N PRO A 11 25.29 20.40 -28.37
CA PRO A 11 25.12 19.29 -29.31
C PRO A 11 25.28 17.91 -28.67
N ASN A 12 25.89 17.81 -27.50
CA ASN A 12 26.14 16.57 -26.77
C ASN A 12 24.99 16.14 -25.83
N ILE A 13 23.89 16.90 -25.76
CA ILE A 13 22.74 16.54 -24.92
C ILE A 13 21.50 16.20 -25.75
N VAL A 14 20.63 15.42 -25.12
CA VAL A 14 19.27 15.12 -25.57
C VAL A 14 18.31 15.40 -24.40
N VAL A 15 17.20 16.08 -24.68
CA VAL A 15 16.22 16.53 -23.70
C VAL A 15 14.84 15.99 -24.06
N ILE A 16 14.25 15.25 -23.11
CA ILE A 16 12.88 14.76 -23.19
C ILE A 16 12.12 15.32 -21.98
N THR A 17 11.03 16.04 -22.25
CA THR A 17 10.13 16.54 -21.21
C THR A 17 9.08 15.48 -20.93
N LEU A 18 8.93 15.12 -19.66
CA LEU A 18 7.95 14.14 -19.21
C LEU A 18 6.95 14.78 -18.24
N PRO A 19 5.71 14.25 -18.20
CA PRO A 19 4.67 14.69 -17.27
C PRO A 19 5.09 14.63 -15.82
N ALA A 20 4.63 15.62 -15.05
CA ALA A 20 5.13 15.86 -13.70
C ALA A 20 4.05 15.88 -12.61
N ASP A 21 3.00 16.68 -12.76
CA ASP A 21 2.02 16.96 -11.69
C ASP A 21 0.63 17.40 -12.17
N GLN A 22 0.40 17.42 -13.48
CA GLN A 22 -0.89 17.80 -14.07
C GLN A 22 -1.45 16.66 -14.92
N GLY A 23 -2.73 16.77 -15.28
CA GLY A 23 -3.39 15.82 -16.17
C GLY A 23 -3.39 14.42 -15.58
N LEU A 24 -2.83 13.45 -16.31
CA LEU A 24 -2.72 12.06 -15.86
C LEU A 24 -1.76 11.86 -14.66
N MET A 25 -1.01 12.90 -14.27
CA MET A 25 -0.12 12.91 -13.10
C MET A 25 -0.65 13.79 -11.94
N GLU A 26 -1.93 14.17 -11.98
CA GLU A 26 -2.57 14.97 -10.92
C GLU A 26 -2.44 14.30 -9.54
N GLN A 27 -2.18 15.10 -8.50
CA GLN A 27 -1.79 14.64 -7.18
C GLN A 27 -2.82 13.73 -6.50
N HIS A 28 -4.11 13.98 -6.69
CA HIS A 28 -5.21 13.30 -6.03
C HIS A 28 -5.86 12.19 -6.88
N ALA A 29 -5.43 11.97 -8.12
CA ALA A 29 -5.99 10.93 -8.99
C ALA A 29 -5.97 9.52 -8.36
N TYR A 30 -4.98 9.22 -7.50
CA TYR A 30 -4.91 7.92 -6.81
C TYR A 30 -6.07 7.68 -5.83
N GLU A 31 -6.72 8.75 -5.34
CA GLU A 31 -7.83 8.68 -4.40
C GLU A 31 -9.10 8.15 -5.07
N HIS A 32 -9.21 8.36 -6.38
CA HIS A 32 -10.33 7.94 -7.20
C HIS A 32 -10.08 6.53 -7.73
N THR A 33 -10.45 5.53 -6.92
CA THR A 33 -10.29 4.10 -7.27
C THR A 33 -11.56 3.46 -7.80
N GLN A 34 -12.70 4.12 -7.62
CA GLN A 34 -13.93 3.74 -8.30
C GLN A 34 -13.77 4.11 -9.77
N ASN A 35 -14.46 3.39 -10.66
CA ASN A 35 -14.40 3.60 -12.11
C ASN A 35 -15.15 4.87 -12.54
N ASP A 36 -14.84 5.97 -11.88
CA ASP A 36 -15.48 7.27 -11.98
C ASP A 36 -14.32 8.26 -12.22
N PRO A 37 -13.78 8.33 -13.45
CA PRO A 37 -14.44 8.41 -14.76
C PRO A 37 -14.21 7.23 -15.73
N GLU A 38 -14.79 7.41 -16.92
CA GLU A 38 -15.48 6.47 -17.81
C GLU A 38 -14.61 5.80 -18.91
N LEU A 39 -13.30 6.01 -18.93
CA LEU A 39 -12.52 5.61 -20.11
C LEU A 39 -12.27 4.11 -20.14
N THR A 40 -12.57 3.52 -21.30
CA THR A 40 -12.16 2.15 -21.58
C THR A 40 -10.64 2.08 -21.79
N THR A 41 -10.05 0.91 -21.60
CA THR A 41 -8.63 0.64 -21.92
C THR A 41 -8.24 1.09 -23.33
N GLU A 42 -9.13 0.93 -24.31
CA GLU A 42 -8.93 1.32 -25.71
C GLU A 42 -8.90 2.85 -25.86
N THR A 43 -9.89 3.54 -25.29
CA THR A 43 -9.97 5.01 -25.34
C THR A 43 -8.80 5.66 -24.62
N PHE A 44 -8.43 5.13 -23.45
CA PHE A 44 -7.30 5.63 -22.68
C PHE A 44 -5.96 5.37 -23.39
N PHE A 45 -5.80 4.23 -24.06
CA PHE A 45 -4.62 3.98 -24.90
C PHE A 45 -4.50 5.00 -26.03
N ALA A 46 -5.61 5.33 -26.70
CA ALA A 46 -5.63 6.35 -27.76
C ALA A 46 -5.23 7.73 -27.21
N GLU A 47 -5.75 8.12 -26.03
CA GLU A 47 -5.35 9.37 -25.36
C GLU A 47 -3.84 9.39 -25.03
N MET A 48 -3.31 8.31 -24.43
CA MET A 48 -1.89 8.19 -24.14
C MET A 48 -1.03 8.30 -25.42
N MET A 49 -1.49 7.71 -26.52
CA MET A 49 -0.82 7.78 -27.82
C MET A 49 -0.77 9.22 -28.35
N GLU A 50 -1.91 9.93 -28.34
CA GLU A 50 -1.98 11.34 -28.75
C GLU A 50 -1.08 12.23 -27.89
N ILE A 51 -0.98 11.97 -26.58
CA ILE A 51 -0.06 12.72 -25.70
C ILE A 51 1.39 12.39 -26.07
N ALA A 52 1.74 11.11 -26.17
CA ALA A 52 3.11 10.66 -26.39
C ALA A 52 3.67 11.03 -27.77
N ASN A 53 2.83 11.08 -28.81
CA ASN A 53 3.24 11.43 -30.16
C ASN A 53 3.22 12.96 -30.42
N GLY A 54 2.68 13.74 -29.48
CA GLY A 54 2.60 15.21 -29.55
C GLY A 54 1.40 15.75 -30.33
N GLU A 55 0.40 14.92 -30.63
CA GLU A 55 -0.81 15.30 -31.39
C GLU A 55 -1.98 15.71 -30.48
N SER A 56 -1.87 15.46 -29.17
CA SER A 56 -2.90 15.82 -28.20
C SER A 56 -3.22 17.32 -28.24
N ARG A 57 -4.52 17.60 -28.29
CA ARG A 57 -5.07 18.96 -28.21
C ARG A 57 -5.29 19.42 -26.77
N SER A 58 -4.97 18.59 -25.79
CA SER A 58 -5.09 18.92 -24.37
C SER A 58 -4.30 20.21 -24.06
N PRO A 59 -4.81 21.08 -23.15
CA PRO A 59 -4.03 22.21 -22.66
C PRO A 59 -2.77 21.76 -21.90
N ILE A 60 -2.75 20.53 -21.39
CA ILE A 60 -1.62 19.95 -20.67
C ILE A 60 -0.76 19.19 -21.68
N LYS A 61 0.38 19.78 -22.04
CA LYS A 61 1.34 19.27 -23.04
C LYS A 61 2.69 18.97 -22.40
N ASP A 62 2.69 18.15 -21.36
CA ASP A 62 3.86 17.88 -20.53
C ASP A 62 4.69 16.67 -21.01
N PHE A 63 4.38 16.12 -22.19
CA PHE A 63 5.22 15.16 -22.90
C PHE A 63 5.78 15.76 -24.20
N VAL A 64 7.08 16.00 -24.26
CA VAL A 64 7.74 16.59 -25.44
C VAL A 64 9.08 15.92 -25.70
N ILE A 65 9.25 15.38 -26.91
CA ILE A 65 10.51 14.85 -27.43
C ILE A 65 10.98 15.79 -28.55
N SER A 66 12.20 16.32 -28.45
CA SER A 66 12.77 17.19 -29.48
C SER A 66 12.92 16.47 -30.82
N LEU A 67 12.99 17.21 -31.94
CA LEU A 67 13.20 16.58 -33.26
C LEU A 67 14.49 15.77 -33.32
N LYS A 68 15.58 16.28 -32.72
CA LYS A 68 16.86 15.58 -32.61
C LYS A 68 16.72 14.28 -31.84
N ALA A 69 16.03 14.31 -30.69
CA ALA A 69 15.73 13.11 -29.92
C ALA A 69 14.87 12.12 -30.74
N LYS A 70 13.86 12.60 -31.47
CA LYS A 70 13.02 11.76 -32.34
C LYS A 70 13.83 11.11 -33.47
N GLN A 71 14.76 11.82 -34.09
CA GLN A 71 15.66 11.25 -35.09
C GLN A 71 16.53 10.14 -34.50
N LEU A 72 17.12 10.35 -33.32
CA LEU A 72 17.93 9.34 -32.65
C LEU A 72 17.13 8.13 -32.16
N LEU A 73 15.88 8.35 -31.74
CA LEU A 73 15.04 7.30 -31.15
C LEU A 73 14.24 6.53 -32.20
N TYR A 74 13.90 7.14 -33.33
CA TYR A 74 12.96 6.59 -34.31
C TYR A 74 13.48 6.61 -35.75
N GLY A 75 14.63 7.21 -36.03
CA GLY A 75 15.32 7.11 -37.34
C GLY A 75 16.26 5.90 -37.41
N GLU A 76 16.70 5.58 -38.62
CA GLU A 76 17.82 4.66 -38.83
C GLU A 76 19.16 5.43 -38.81
N ALA A 77 20.28 4.72 -38.73
CA ALA A 77 21.59 5.35 -38.64
C ALA A 77 21.87 6.21 -39.90
N GLY A 78 21.85 7.53 -39.73
CA GLY A 78 22.04 8.49 -40.83
C GLY A 78 20.76 8.86 -41.59
N GLU A 79 19.58 8.42 -41.14
CA GLU A 79 18.29 8.76 -41.73
C GLU A 79 17.51 9.81 -40.91
N ASP A 80 16.54 10.44 -41.56
CA ASP A 80 15.61 11.36 -40.93
C ASP A 80 14.59 10.64 -40.02
N TYR A 81 13.88 11.43 -39.23
CA TYR A 81 12.82 10.95 -38.34
C TYR A 81 11.73 10.16 -39.11
N ASN A 82 11.44 8.95 -38.63
CA ASN A 82 10.40 8.08 -39.18
C ASN A 82 9.16 8.04 -38.28
N LYS A 83 8.06 8.65 -38.73
CA LYS A 83 6.77 8.69 -38.02
C LYS A 83 6.17 7.31 -37.80
N THR A 84 6.27 6.42 -38.78
CA THR A 84 5.75 5.05 -38.67
C THR A 84 6.49 4.28 -37.57
N LYS A 85 7.81 4.48 -37.48
CA LYS A 85 8.62 3.86 -36.42
C LYS A 85 8.29 4.41 -35.03
N GLU A 86 8.06 5.73 -34.92
CA GLU A 86 7.58 6.33 -33.67
C GLU A 86 6.28 5.67 -33.20
N VAL A 87 5.28 5.55 -34.09
CA VAL A 87 3.99 4.92 -33.74
C VAL A 87 4.18 3.46 -33.34
N GLU A 88 5.01 2.69 -34.05
CA GLU A 88 5.32 1.30 -33.71
C GLU A 88 5.94 1.18 -32.31
N VAL A 89 6.96 2.00 -32.03
CA VAL A 89 7.67 1.99 -30.74
C VAL A 89 6.74 2.42 -29.61
N LEU A 90 6.02 3.54 -29.77
CA LEU A 90 5.08 4.02 -28.76
C LEU A 90 3.97 2.99 -28.50
N THR A 91 3.43 2.35 -29.53
CA THR A 91 2.42 1.30 -29.38
C THR A 91 2.94 0.16 -28.50
N ARG A 92 4.19 -0.27 -28.75
CA ARG A 92 4.84 -1.32 -27.96
C ARG A 92 5.05 -0.89 -26.50
N LEU A 93 5.58 0.31 -26.25
CA LEU A 93 5.88 0.80 -24.89
C LEU A 93 4.61 1.06 -24.07
N LEU A 94 3.59 1.64 -24.70
CA LEU A 94 2.28 1.83 -24.09
C LEU A 94 1.63 0.48 -23.79
N GLY A 95 1.66 -0.47 -24.74
CA GLY A 95 1.16 -1.82 -24.54
C GLY A 95 1.89 -2.59 -23.43
N ASN A 96 3.20 -2.39 -23.27
CA ASN A 96 3.93 -2.93 -22.12
C ASN A 96 3.41 -2.36 -20.79
N SER A 97 3.07 -1.08 -20.76
CA SER A 97 2.59 -0.40 -19.55
C SER A 97 1.23 -0.92 -19.10
N PHE A 98 0.30 -1.19 -20.03
CA PHE A 98 -0.97 -1.86 -19.71
C PHE A 98 -0.74 -3.28 -19.18
N ARG A 99 0.10 -4.07 -19.86
CA ARG A 99 0.41 -5.45 -19.45
C ARG A 99 1.07 -5.53 -18.08
N ALA A 100 1.95 -4.59 -17.75
CA ALA A 100 2.58 -4.51 -16.42
C ALA A 100 1.56 -4.32 -15.29
N MET A 101 0.41 -3.69 -15.60
CA MET A 101 -0.71 -3.47 -14.69
C MET A 101 -1.81 -4.53 -14.80
N GLY A 102 -1.57 -5.63 -15.54
CA GLY A 102 -2.52 -6.73 -15.68
C GLY A 102 -3.74 -6.38 -16.53
N LEU A 103 -3.61 -5.40 -17.43
CA LEU A 103 -4.67 -4.92 -18.30
C LEU A 103 -4.35 -5.24 -19.76
N GLU A 104 -5.39 -5.48 -20.55
CA GLU A 104 -5.29 -5.62 -22.00
C GLU A 104 -6.05 -4.48 -22.67
N ILE A 105 -5.42 -3.88 -23.69
CA ILE A 105 -5.97 -2.72 -24.39
C ILE A 105 -7.33 -3.05 -25.01
N ASN A 106 -7.46 -4.25 -25.59
CA ASN A 106 -8.61 -4.64 -26.41
C ASN A 106 -9.82 -5.14 -25.62
N ASN A 107 -9.75 -5.18 -24.27
CA ASN A 107 -10.82 -5.72 -23.44
C ASN A 107 -11.86 -4.68 -23.00
N GLN A 108 -11.75 -3.44 -23.51
CA GLN A 108 -12.64 -2.30 -23.22
C GLN A 108 -13.00 -2.13 -21.73
N THR A 109 -12.06 -2.49 -20.85
CA THR A 109 -12.28 -2.45 -19.41
C THR A 109 -12.31 -1.00 -18.95
N LEU A 110 -13.28 -0.63 -18.12
CA LEU A 110 -13.35 0.72 -17.55
C LEU A 110 -12.22 0.95 -16.55
N LEU A 111 -11.56 2.10 -16.66
CA LEU A 111 -10.42 2.48 -15.84
C LEU A 111 -10.74 3.67 -14.94
N SER A 112 -10.63 3.48 -13.64
CA SER A 112 -10.57 4.57 -12.66
C SER A 112 -9.37 5.52 -12.89
N PRO A 113 -9.38 6.78 -12.39
CA PRO A 113 -8.22 7.67 -12.47
C PRO A 113 -6.98 7.08 -11.84
N ALA A 114 -7.13 6.35 -10.73
CA ALA A 114 -6.01 5.67 -10.10
C ALA A 114 -5.35 4.67 -11.05
N GLN A 115 -6.14 3.90 -11.82
CA GLN A 115 -5.60 2.97 -12.83
C GLN A 115 -4.95 3.73 -13.99
N GLN A 116 -5.59 4.77 -14.51
CA GLN A 116 -5.05 5.60 -15.58
C GLN A 116 -3.69 6.20 -15.19
N GLN A 117 -3.61 6.80 -13.99
CA GLN A 117 -2.38 7.35 -13.43
C GLN A 117 -1.31 6.26 -13.27
N ALA A 118 -1.65 5.07 -12.76
CA ALA A 118 -0.68 3.98 -12.58
C ALA A 118 -0.05 3.53 -13.90
N ILE A 119 -0.86 3.39 -14.96
CA ILE A 119 -0.39 3.01 -16.31
C ILE A 119 0.50 4.13 -16.87
N TRP A 120 0.07 5.39 -16.78
CA TRP A 120 0.84 6.53 -17.27
C TRP A 120 2.15 6.74 -16.49
N PHE A 121 2.12 6.52 -15.18
CA PHE A 121 3.31 6.53 -14.34
C PHE A 121 4.30 5.47 -14.78
N HIS A 122 3.86 4.24 -15.04
CA HIS A 122 4.75 3.18 -15.51
C HIS A 122 5.35 3.50 -16.89
N PHE A 123 4.55 4.03 -17.81
CA PHE A 123 5.03 4.46 -19.11
C PHE A 123 6.13 5.53 -18.98
N THR A 124 5.83 6.60 -18.25
CA THR A 124 6.72 7.78 -18.15
C THR A 124 7.93 7.56 -17.23
N LYS A 125 7.83 6.71 -16.20
CA LYS A 125 8.93 6.47 -15.23
C LYS A 125 9.72 5.20 -15.53
N TYR A 126 9.22 4.29 -16.38
CA TYR A 126 9.92 3.06 -16.70
C TYR A 126 10.03 2.76 -18.19
N GLU A 127 8.93 2.48 -18.90
CA GLU A 127 9.02 1.97 -20.29
C GLU A 127 9.71 2.96 -21.23
N MET A 128 9.34 4.24 -21.19
CA MET A 128 9.97 5.27 -22.01
C MET A 128 11.43 5.55 -21.57
N PRO A 129 11.76 5.81 -20.29
CA PRO A 129 13.16 5.96 -19.87
C PRO A 129 14.05 4.75 -20.17
N GLN A 130 13.55 3.53 -19.96
CA GLN A 130 14.30 2.30 -20.25
C GLN A 130 14.58 2.17 -21.74
N TYR A 131 13.60 2.50 -22.60
CA TYR A 131 13.81 2.54 -24.04
C TYR A 131 14.91 3.54 -24.43
N VAL A 132 14.82 4.77 -23.92
CA VAL A 132 15.80 5.83 -24.21
C VAL A 132 17.20 5.42 -23.77
N LEU A 133 17.36 4.90 -22.56
CA LEU A 133 18.65 4.41 -22.06
C LEU A 133 19.24 3.29 -22.91
N THR A 134 18.38 2.40 -23.42
CA THR A 134 18.81 1.26 -24.24
C THR A 134 19.18 1.69 -25.66
N ALA A 135 18.40 2.60 -26.26
CA ALA A 135 18.57 3.06 -27.62
C ALA A 135 19.73 4.05 -27.76
N LEU A 136 19.84 5.01 -26.84
CA LEU A 136 20.85 6.07 -26.92
C LEU A 136 22.16 5.73 -26.22
N GLN A 137 22.14 4.82 -25.24
CA GLN A 137 23.29 4.44 -24.42
C GLN A 137 24.10 5.66 -23.94
N PRO A 138 23.47 6.66 -23.29
CA PRO A 138 24.16 7.89 -22.95
C PRO A 138 25.22 7.64 -21.87
N ASP A 139 26.33 8.38 -21.93
CA ASP A 139 27.37 8.36 -20.89
C ASP A 139 26.80 8.74 -19.51
N THR A 140 25.83 9.66 -19.49
CA THR A 140 25.16 10.14 -18.27
C THR A 140 23.66 10.29 -18.50
N TRP A 141 22.87 9.94 -17.49
CA TRP A 141 21.42 10.14 -17.45
C TRP A 141 21.01 10.91 -16.21
N ASN A 142 20.08 11.86 -16.36
CA ASN A 142 19.54 12.63 -15.25
C ASN A 142 18.04 12.92 -15.47
N ALA A 143 17.22 12.61 -14.47
CA ALA A 143 15.82 13.00 -14.42
C ALA A 143 15.67 14.28 -13.58
N SER A 144 15.45 15.42 -14.24
CA SER A 144 15.37 16.74 -13.60
C SER A 144 13.99 17.39 -13.75
N CYS A 145 13.59 18.17 -12.75
CA CYS A 145 12.35 18.97 -12.71
C CYS A 145 12.58 20.20 -11.83
N LYS A 146 11.66 21.19 -11.85
CA LYS A 146 11.63 22.28 -10.86
C LYS A 146 11.64 21.75 -9.41
N ASP A 147 11.00 20.59 -9.19
CA ASP A 147 11.04 19.81 -7.94
C ASP A 147 11.84 18.49 -8.10
N ALA A 148 13.01 18.56 -8.75
CA ALA A 148 13.86 17.39 -9.07
C ALA A 148 14.17 16.49 -7.86
N ILE A 149 14.21 17.04 -6.66
CA ILE A 149 14.55 16.29 -5.44
C ILE A 149 13.53 15.17 -5.18
N ASP A 150 12.24 15.52 -5.13
CA ASP A 150 11.19 14.53 -4.89
C ASP A 150 10.87 13.75 -6.18
N ARG A 151 10.69 14.45 -7.32
CA ARG A 151 10.26 13.85 -8.59
C ARG A 151 11.35 13.02 -9.27
N GLY A 152 12.59 13.53 -9.29
CA GLY A 152 13.75 12.83 -9.84
C GLY A 152 14.18 11.65 -8.97
N GLY A 153 14.05 11.78 -7.64
CA GLY A 153 14.21 10.67 -6.70
C GLY A 153 13.25 9.52 -7.00
N VAL A 154 11.94 9.83 -7.12
CA VAL A 154 10.91 8.85 -7.47
C VAL A 154 11.15 8.20 -8.84
N ALA A 155 11.47 8.99 -9.86
CA ALA A 155 11.75 8.47 -11.20
C ALA A 155 12.94 7.48 -11.19
N SER A 156 14.00 7.82 -10.47
CA SER A 156 15.20 6.98 -10.35
C SER A 156 14.94 5.71 -9.54
N ALA A 157 14.26 5.84 -8.39
CA ALA A 157 13.90 4.71 -7.54
C ALA A 157 13.00 3.71 -8.28
N TYR A 158 11.96 4.20 -8.98
CA TYR A 158 11.04 3.34 -9.72
C TYR A 158 11.71 2.64 -10.92
N LEU A 159 12.50 3.38 -11.72
CA LEU A 159 13.24 2.80 -12.84
C LEU A 159 14.16 1.67 -12.38
N ASN A 160 14.94 1.90 -11.31
CA ASN A 160 15.86 0.91 -10.78
C ASN A 160 15.12 -0.28 -10.15
N LEU A 161 14.01 -0.04 -9.44
CA LEU A 161 13.18 -1.12 -8.91
C LEU A 161 12.69 -2.03 -10.04
N MET A 162 12.03 -1.46 -11.06
CA MET A 162 11.47 -2.23 -12.18
C MET A 162 12.56 -2.99 -12.97
N ARG A 163 13.75 -2.41 -13.15
CA ARG A 163 14.91 -3.13 -13.72
C ARG A 163 15.37 -4.28 -12.83
N SER A 164 15.45 -4.04 -11.52
CA SER A 164 15.93 -5.03 -10.56
C SER A 164 15.00 -6.24 -10.46
N LEU A 165 13.68 -6.06 -10.63
CA LEU A 165 12.73 -7.18 -10.61
C LEU A 165 12.95 -8.18 -11.77
N ARG A 166 13.63 -7.77 -12.84
CA ARG A 166 14.04 -8.63 -13.96
C ARG A 166 15.43 -9.28 -13.76
N SER A 167 16.14 -8.91 -12.69
CA SER A 167 17.46 -9.45 -12.33
C SER A 167 17.33 -10.70 -11.46
N PRO A 168 18.29 -11.64 -11.50
CA PRO A 168 18.40 -12.72 -10.53
C PRO A 168 18.59 -12.24 -9.08
N LEU A 169 19.15 -11.04 -8.92
CA LEU A 169 19.34 -10.38 -7.63
C LEU A 169 18.55 -9.06 -7.67
N PRO A 170 17.25 -9.08 -7.29
CA PRO A 170 16.44 -7.88 -7.23
C PRO A 170 16.88 -6.98 -6.06
N MET A 171 16.53 -5.71 -6.15
CA MET A 171 16.75 -4.73 -5.09
C MET A 171 16.01 -5.17 -3.82
N SER A 172 16.65 -4.99 -2.67
CA SER A 172 16.06 -5.21 -1.35
C SER A 172 15.11 -4.08 -0.95
N ARG A 173 14.28 -4.31 0.07
CA ARG A 173 13.41 -3.27 0.65
C ARG A 173 14.21 -2.04 1.09
N ASP A 174 15.32 -2.25 1.79
CA ASP A 174 16.14 -1.15 2.35
C ASP A 174 16.78 -0.31 1.25
N GLU A 175 17.30 -0.95 0.20
CA GLU A 175 17.84 -0.23 -0.97
C GLU A 175 16.75 0.58 -1.67
N PHE A 176 15.53 0.05 -1.79
CA PHE A 176 14.42 0.77 -2.40
C PHE A 176 13.96 1.96 -1.55
N GLU A 177 13.76 1.77 -0.25
CA GLU A 177 13.37 2.83 0.69
C GLU A 177 14.44 3.93 0.76
N GLN A 178 15.72 3.54 0.79
CA GLN A 178 16.83 4.48 0.75
C GLN A 178 16.82 5.27 -0.57
N ALA A 179 16.68 4.60 -1.72
CA ALA A 179 16.61 5.27 -3.01
C ALA A 179 15.43 6.24 -3.11
N LEU A 180 14.28 5.88 -2.52
CA LEU A 180 13.06 6.68 -2.55
C LEU A 180 13.17 7.95 -1.68
N HIS A 181 13.82 7.86 -0.52
CA HIS A 181 13.85 8.94 0.47
C HIS A 181 15.16 9.73 0.55
N ALA A 182 16.27 9.20 0.05
CA ALA A 182 17.60 9.79 0.24
C ALA A 182 17.68 11.25 -0.23
N ALA A 183 17.20 11.54 -1.45
CA ALA A 183 17.28 12.88 -2.01
C ALA A 183 16.49 13.91 -1.18
N ALA A 184 15.24 13.58 -0.83
CA ALA A 184 14.40 14.44 0.00
C ALA A 184 14.99 14.62 1.42
N THR A 185 15.54 13.56 2.00
CA THR A 185 16.11 13.61 3.35
C THR A 185 17.37 14.46 3.39
N LEU A 186 18.30 14.24 2.45
CA LEU A 186 19.59 14.93 2.42
C LEU A 186 19.43 16.41 2.06
N VAL A 187 18.50 16.77 1.17
CA VAL A 187 18.39 18.13 0.66
C VAL A 187 17.30 18.94 1.37
N LYS A 188 16.21 18.31 1.80
CA LYS A 188 15.04 18.98 2.41
C LYS A 188 14.83 18.63 3.88
N GLY A 189 15.61 17.72 4.47
CA GLY A 189 15.47 17.31 5.87
C GLY A 189 14.16 16.58 6.19
N ARG A 190 13.48 16.03 5.18
CA ARG A 190 12.20 15.32 5.31
C ARG A 190 12.11 14.12 4.37
N GLY A 191 11.18 13.22 4.63
CA GLY A 191 10.78 12.16 3.69
C GLY A 191 10.15 12.71 2.40
N LEU A 192 9.79 11.81 1.49
CA LEU A 192 9.14 12.15 0.23
C LEU A 192 7.77 12.80 0.49
N ASN A 193 7.36 13.73 -0.36
CA ASN A 193 6.04 14.37 -0.30
C ASN A 193 4.94 13.46 -0.91
N HIS A 194 3.84 14.04 -1.38
CA HIS A 194 2.71 13.33 -2.02
C HIS A 194 3.11 12.40 -3.19
N HIS A 195 4.29 12.58 -3.80
CA HIS A 195 4.76 11.64 -4.82
C HIS A 195 4.92 10.20 -4.28
N TYR A 196 4.98 10.04 -2.95
CA TYR A 196 4.92 8.75 -2.28
C TYR A 196 3.61 8.00 -2.57
N GLU A 197 2.49 8.71 -2.61
CA GLU A 197 1.17 8.12 -2.86
C GLU A 197 0.99 7.74 -4.33
N ILE A 198 1.58 8.52 -5.24
CA ILE A 198 1.57 8.27 -6.69
C ILE A 198 2.41 7.03 -7.03
N ILE A 199 3.64 6.92 -6.51
CA ILE A 199 4.46 5.70 -6.73
C ILE A 199 3.80 4.49 -6.07
N TRP A 200 3.21 4.67 -4.88
CA TRP A 200 2.45 3.61 -4.22
C TRP A 200 1.30 3.11 -5.09
N ASN A 201 0.53 4.00 -5.74
CA ASN A 201 -0.57 3.63 -6.62
C ASN A 201 -0.08 2.79 -7.81
N ALA A 202 1.00 3.20 -8.46
CA ALA A 202 1.62 2.41 -9.53
C ALA A 202 2.09 1.03 -9.05
N LEU A 203 2.67 0.95 -7.85
CA LEU A 203 3.11 -0.32 -7.27
C LEU A 203 1.93 -1.20 -6.83
N ASP A 204 0.85 -0.65 -6.30
CA ASP A 204 -0.37 -1.41 -5.95
C ASP A 204 -0.91 -2.17 -7.16
N LYS A 205 -1.06 -1.48 -8.30
CA LYS A 205 -1.54 -2.10 -9.56
C LYS A 205 -0.55 -3.12 -10.11
N TYR A 206 0.74 -2.79 -10.10
CA TYR A 206 1.78 -3.72 -10.56
C TYR A 206 1.80 -5.00 -9.70
N ILE A 207 1.74 -4.87 -8.37
CA ILE A 207 1.77 -6.00 -7.45
C ILE A 207 0.54 -6.87 -7.63
N ASP A 208 -0.65 -6.29 -7.77
CA ASP A 208 -1.87 -7.05 -7.98
C ASP A 208 -1.79 -7.88 -9.27
N ALA A 209 -1.30 -7.28 -10.36
CA ALA A 209 -1.13 -7.95 -11.65
C ALA A 209 -0.06 -9.05 -11.63
N ASN A 210 0.98 -8.89 -10.80
CA ASN A 210 2.14 -9.78 -10.75
C ASN A 210 2.21 -10.60 -9.46
N PHE A 211 1.11 -10.70 -8.72
CA PHE A 211 1.08 -11.25 -7.36
C PHE A 211 1.71 -12.65 -7.28
N THR A 212 1.30 -13.57 -8.17
CA THR A 212 1.80 -14.95 -8.21
C THR A 212 3.32 -15.02 -8.44
N THR A 213 3.84 -14.14 -9.30
CA THR A 213 5.28 -14.08 -9.61
C THR A 213 6.07 -13.49 -8.43
N LEU A 214 5.51 -12.47 -7.77
CA LEU A 214 6.15 -11.83 -6.61
C LEU A 214 6.10 -12.70 -5.35
N SER A 215 5.03 -13.48 -5.17
CA SER A 215 4.84 -14.38 -4.02
C SER A 215 5.66 -15.66 -4.11
N SER A 216 6.00 -16.12 -5.32
CA SER A 216 6.83 -17.31 -5.53
C SER A 216 8.33 -17.05 -5.39
N ASP A 217 8.76 -15.78 -5.38
CA ASP A 217 10.15 -15.38 -5.21
C ASP A 217 10.37 -14.69 -3.84
N PRO A 218 11.03 -15.36 -2.88
CA PRO A 218 11.30 -14.79 -1.55
C PRO A 218 12.04 -13.45 -1.59
N ASN A 219 12.86 -13.20 -2.63
CA ASN A 219 13.62 -11.96 -2.77
C ASN A 219 12.75 -10.79 -3.29
N LYS A 220 11.52 -11.06 -3.72
CA LYS A 220 10.56 -10.06 -4.23
C LYS A 220 9.32 -9.91 -3.36
N THR A 221 9.02 -10.89 -2.50
CA THR A 221 7.84 -10.87 -1.63
C THR A 221 7.80 -9.65 -0.72
N TRP A 222 8.96 -9.07 -0.36
CA TRP A 222 9.03 -7.83 0.43
C TRP A 222 8.22 -6.68 -0.19
N LEU A 223 8.08 -6.62 -1.52
CA LEU A 223 7.36 -5.56 -2.21
C LEU A 223 5.85 -5.60 -1.92
N ILE A 224 5.29 -6.80 -1.72
CA ILE A 224 3.89 -7.00 -1.30
C ILE A 224 3.68 -6.42 0.10
N HIS A 225 4.61 -6.70 1.02
CA HIS A 225 4.56 -6.16 2.38
C HIS A 225 4.78 -4.65 2.41
N TRP A 226 5.75 -4.13 1.64
CA TRP A 226 5.99 -2.70 1.49
C TRP A 226 4.73 -1.97 1.06
N ARG A 227 3.99 -2.49 0.07
CA ARG A 227 2.73 -1.89 -0.39
C ARG A 227 1.69 -1.83 0.73
N ASN A 228 1.57 -2.89 1.53
CA ASN A 228 0.58 -2.93 2.62
C ASN A 228 0.97 -1.98 3.77
N ASP A 229 2.24 -1.91 4.13
CA ASP A 229 2.74 -1.07 5.23
C ASP A 229 2.58 0.44 4.91
N ASN A 230 2.55 0.75 3.62
CA ASN A 230 2.59 2.10 3.07
C ASN A 230 1.27 2.53 2.40
N THR A 231 0.18 1.78 2.62
CA THR A 231 -1.15 2.12 2.09
C THR A 231 -1.58 3.54 2.50
N PRO A 232 -1.94 4.42 1.55
CA PRO A 232 -2.47 5.74 1.84
C PRO A 232 -3.73 5.66 2.71
N GLN A 233 -3.93 6.65 3.58
CA GLN A 233 -5.03 6.61 4.57
C GLN A 233 -6.40 6.48 3.92
N ILE A 234 -6.63 7.15 2.80
CA ILE A 234 -7.90 7.10 2.07
C ILE A 234 -8.18 5.70 1.51
N ILE A 235 -7.15 5.03 0.98
CA ILE A 235 -7.24 3.67 0.47
C ILE A 235 -7.45 2.67 1.61
N ALA A 236 -6.74 2.87 2.73
CA ALA A 236 -6.89 2.09 3.95
C ALA A 236 -8.26 2.26 4.64
N ARG A 237 -9.21 3.02 4.08
CA ARG A 237 -10.61 3.09 4.52
C ARG A 237 -11.55 2.27 3.64
N MET A 238 -11.11 1.91 2.43
CA MET A 238 -11.91 1.22 1.42
C MET A 238 -12.05 -0.27 1.74
N PRO A 239 -13.27 -0.79 1.96
CA PRO A 239 -13.46 -2.19 2.33
C PRO A 239 -12.97 -3.21 1.31
N SER A 240 -13.09 -2.89 0.02
CA SER A 240 -12.58 -3.73 -1.07
C SER A 240 -11.06 -3.94 -0.97
N TYR A 241 -10.34 -2.91 -0.54
CA TYR A 241 -8.89 -2.98 -0.34
C TYR A 241 -8.52 -3.92 0.81
N PHE A 242 -9.26 -3.88 1.93
CA PHE A 242 -9.08 -4.84 3.03
C PHE A 242 -9.28 -6.28 2.61
N ALA A 243 -10.39 -6.54 1.91
CA ALA A 243 -10.71 -7.88 1.44
C ALA A 243 -9.58 -8.41 0.53
N LYS A 244 -9.03 -7.54 -0.33
CA LYS A 244 -7.88 -7.85 -1.19
C LYS A 244 -6.64 -8.22 -0.38
N VAL A 245 -6.22 -7.36 0.56
CA VAL A 245 -4.99 -7.57 1.34
C VAL A 245 -5.11 -8.80 2.24
N LEU A 246 -6.26 -9.04 2.88
CA LEU A 246 -6.52 -10.25 3.65
C LEU A 246 -6.37 -11.49 2.78
N LYS A 247 -7.06 -11.54 1.63
CA LYS A 247 -7.00 -12.67 0.70
C LYS A 247 -5.57 -12.96 0.22
N GLN A 248 -4.81 -11.91 -0.10
CA GLN A 248 -3.42 -12.05 -0.54
C GLN A 248 -2.52 -12.59 0.58
N ASN A 249 -2.65 -12.09 1.81
CA ASN A 249 -1.86 -12.60 2.93
C ASN A 249 -2.26 -14.04 3.34
N GLU A 250 -3.56 -14.38 3.28
CA GLU A 250 -4.03 -15.76 3.45
C GLU A 250 -3.40 -16.69 2.41
N ALA A 251 -3.35 -16.27 1.13
CA ALA A 251 -2.72 -17.04 0.06
C ALA A 251 -1.21 -17.26 0.31
N LEU A 252 -0.48 -16.23 0.74
CA LEU A 252 0.95 -16.37 1.08
C LEU A 252 1.19 -17.39 2.20
N LEU A 253 0.39 -17.30 3.27
CA LEU A 253 0.49 -18.21 4.41
C LEU A 253 0.16 -19.65 4.01
N ASN A 254 -0.88 -19.86 3.20
CA ASN A 254 -1.28 -21.18 2.72
C ASN A 254 -0.20 -21.78 1.81
N GLN A 255 0.34 -21.01 0.88
CA GLN A 255 1.44 -21.45 0.00
C GLN A 255 2.65 -21.90 0.84
N LYS A 256 3.02 -21.12 1.88
CA LYS A 256 4.14 -21.49 2.75
C LYS A 256 3.84 -22.74 3.58
N LEU A 257 2.60 -22.89 4.05
CA LEU A 257 2.17 -24.06 4.81
C LEU A 257 2.24 -25.34 3.95
N GLU A 258 1.79 -25.27 2.71
CA GLU A 258 1.89 -26.36 1.73
C GLU A 258 3.35 -26.74 1.47
N GLU A 259 4.24 -25.76 1.27
CA GLU A 259 5.68 -25.98 1.11
C GLU A 259 6.27 -26.73 2.32
N LEU A 260 5.94 -26.30 3.55
CA LEU A 260 6.45 -26.92 4.77
C LEU A 260 5.90 -28.34 4.98
N HIS A 261 4.63 -28.58 4.66
CA HIS A 261 4.02 -29.91 4.73
C HIS A 261 4.55 -30.88 3.68
N GLY A 262 5.07 -30.37 2.55
CA GLY A 262 5.75 -31.15 1.52
C GLY A 262 7.14 -31.67 1.94
N LEU A 263 7.72 -31.18 3.03
CA LEU A 263 9.03 -31.62 3.52
C LEU A 263 8.99 -33.05 4.10
N PRO A 264 10.10 -33.81 4.03
CA PRO A 264 10.19 -35.15 4.61
C PRO A 264 9.85 -35.18 6.10
N ARG A 265 9.16 -36.25 6.53
CA ARG A 265 8.81 -36.50 7.93
C ARG A 265 9.80 -37.46 8.61
N PRO A 266 10.06 -37.32 9.93
CA PRO A 266 9.50 -36.31 10.83
C PRO A 266 10.09 -34.91 10.61
N HIS A 267 9.27 -33.88 10.78
CA HIS A 267 9.72 -32.50 10.69
C HIS A 267 10.69 -32.17 11.85
N ASN A 268 11.74 -31.39 11.55
CA ASN A 268 12.61 -30.86 12.59
C ASN A 268 11.88 -29.79 13.43
N ARG A 269 12.45 -29.42 14.58
CA ARG A 269 11.84 -28.44 15.50
C ARG A 269 11.59 -27.07 14.85
N PHE A 270 12.46 -26.64 13.94
CA PHE A 270 12.29 -25.37 13.23
C PHE A 270 11.04 -25.40 12.34
N THR A 271 10.89 -26.43 11.52
CA THR A 271 9.71 -26.63 10.65
C THR A 271 8.43 -26.72 11.48
N VAL A 272 8.44 -27.46 12.60
CA VAL A 272 7.27 -27.54 13.51
C VAL A 272 6.91 -26.16 14.05
N ASN A 273 7.88 -25.40 14.55
CA ASN A 273 7.64 -24.05 15.05
C ASN A 273 7.14 -23.09 13.96
N HIS A 274 7.65 -23.24 12.73
CA HIS A 274 7.23 -22.42 11.59
C HIS A 274 5.77 -22.69 11.22
N ILE A 275 5.37 -23.96 11.17
CA ILE A 275 3.96 -24.36 10.97
C ILE A 275 3.06 -23.77 12.06
N VAL A 276 3.50 -23.81 13.33
CA VAL A 276 2.74 -23.21 14.45
C VAL A 276 2.63 -21.69 14.31
N ALA A 277 3.69 -21.00 13.88
CA ALA A 277 3.64 -19.56 13.62
C ALA A 277 2.61 -19.22 12.53
N ILE A 278 2.56 -20.00 11.45
CA ILE A 278 1.61 -19.79 10.36
C ILE A 278 0.16 -19.97 10.83
N HIS A 279 -0.13 -21.02 11.61
CA HIS A 279 -1.49 -21.21 12.15
C HIS A 279 -1.91 -20.06 13.09
N LYS A 280 -0.99 -19.56 13.92
CA LYS A 280 -1.26 -18.38 14.75
C LYS A 280 -1.51 -17.13 13.91
N ALA A 281 -0.77 -16.95 12.81
CA ALA A 281 -0.99 -15.87 11.88
C ALA A 281 -2.37 -15.95 11.21
N GLN A 282 -2.76 -17.14 10.73
CA GLN A 282 -4.09 -17.37 10.16
C GLN A 282 -5.21 -17.07 11.16
N GLN A 283 -5.03 -17.41 12.44
CA GLN A 283 -5.99 -17.06 13.50
C GLN A 283 -6.17 -15.55 13.66
N ILE A 284 -5.06 -14.78 13.64
CA ILE A 284 -5.12 -13.32 13.72
C ILE A 284 -5.85 -12.74 12.49
N LEU A 285 -5.52 -13.20 11.29
CA LEU A 285 -6.17 -12.76 10.05
C LEU A 285 -7.68 -13.03 10.07
N ALA A 286 -8.09 -14.22 10.55
CA ALA A 286 -9.51 -14.55 10.73
C ALA A 286 -10.22 -13.60 11.71
N SER A 287 -9.60 -13.31 12.87
CA SER A 287 -10.17 -12.36 13.83
C SER A 287 -10.25 -10.93 13.29
N VAL A 288 -9.26 -10.50 12.51
CA VAL A 288 -9.29 -9.20 11.82
C VAL A 288 -10.42 -9.17 10.78
N LYS A 289 -10.60 -10.25 10.02
CA LYS A 289 -11.69 -10.39 9.05
C LYS A 289 -13.07 -10.30 9.72
N GLU A 290 -13.28 -11.02 10.81
CA GLU A 290 -14.53 -10.96 11.61
C GLU A 290 -14.80 -9.56 12.17
N GLN A 291 -13.75 -8.83 12.55
CA GLN A 291 -13.87 -7.45 13.03
C GLN A 291 -14.25 -6.46 11.91
N LEU A 292 -13.82 -6.74 10.67
CA LEU A 292 -14.01 -5.85 9.53
C LEU A 292 -15.26 -6.16 8.71
N PHE A 293 -15.73 -7.40 8.71
CA PHE A 293 -16.82 -7.88 7.88
C PHE A 293 -17.86 -8.65 8.70
N ASP A 294 -19.12 -8.60 8.28
CA ASP A 294 -20.17 -9.48 8.79
C ASP A 294 -20.11 -10.88 8.15
N GLU A 295 -21.01 -11.76 8.58
CA GLU A 295 -21.08 -13.16 8.09
C GLU A 295 -21.41 -13.24 6.59
N ASN A 296 -22.03 -12.19 6.03
CA ASN A 296 -22.36 -12.07 4.61
C ASN A 296 -21.23 -11.40 3.81
N GLY A 297 -20.12 -11.03 4.46
CA GLY A 297 -18.99 -10.33 3.83
C GLY A 297 -19.20 -8.83 3.67
N ASN A 298 -20.24 -8.24 4.27
CA ASN A 298 -20.45 -6.80 4.21
C ASN A 298 -19.52 -6.07 5.19
N PRO A 299 -19.00 -4.89 4.82
CA PRO A 299 -18.12 -4.12 5.70
C PRO A 299 -18.83 -3.62 6.96
N LYS A 300 -18.25 -3.86 8.13
CA LYS A 300 -18.68 -3.25 9.39
C LYS A 300 -18.14 -1.83 9.52
N ALA A 301 -18.89 -0.98 10.22
CA ALA A 301 -18.36 0.29 10.70
C ALA A 301 -17.26 0.00 11.73
N SER A 302 -16.02 0.36 11.40
CA SER A 302 -14.87 0.21 12.29
C SER A 302 -13.93 1.41 12.15
N SER A 303 -13.52 1.97 13.27
CA SER A 303 -12.46 2.99 13.36
C SER A 303 -11.09 2.32 13.21
N GLY A 304 -10.04 3.09 12.89
CA GLY A 304 -8.64 2.64 12.87
C GLY A 304 -8.32 1.40 12.02
N LYS A 305 -9.06 1.20 10.91
CA LYS A 305 -8.84 0.09 9.97
C LYS A 305 -7.41 0.01 9.44
N ARG A 306 -6.70 1.15 9.33
CA ARG A 306 -5.26 1.17 8.96
C ARG A 306 -4.40 0.31 9.88
N LEU A 307 -4.62 0.38 11.19
CA LEU A 307 -3.88 -0.43 12.17
C LEU A 307 -4.17 -1.93 11.96
N LEU A 308 -5.40 -2.29 11.62
CA LEU A 308 -5.77 -3.67 11.31
C LEU A 308 -5.07 -4.21 10.05
N LEU A 309 -4.91 -3.39 8.98
CA LEU A 309 -4.09 -3.76 7.82
C LEU A 309 -2.63 -3.97 8.19
N GLU A 310 -2.11 -3.07 9.02
CA GLU A 310 -0.74 -3.14 9.50
C GLU A 310 -0.49 -4.43 10.29
N ILE A 311 -1.42 -4.84 11.15
CA ILE A 311 -1.35 -6.12 11.87
C ILE A 311 -1.36 -7.30 10.91
N VAL A 312 -2.23 -7.29 9.90
CA VAL A 312 -2.30 -8.36 8.90
C VAL A 312 -0.97 -8.48 8.16
N SER A 313 -0.40 -7.35 7.72
CA SER A 313 0.88 -7.31 7.01
C SER A 313 2.04 -7.82 7.87
N HIS A 314 2.23 -7.27 9.08
CA HIS A 314 3.34 -7.67 9.97
C HIS A 314 3.22 -9.11 10.42
N THR A 315 2.01 -9.56 10.75
CA THR A 315 1.76 -10.94 11.19
C THR A 315 2.12 -11.92 10.08
N ALA A 316 1.69 -11.65 8.84
CA ALA A 316 2.02 -12.47 7.70
C ALA A 316 3.53 -12.45 7.42
N GLN A 317 4.16 -11.28 7.38
CA GLN A 317 5.60 -11.14 7.12
C GLN A 317 6.43 -11.93 8.14
N MET A 318 6.14 -11.78 9.43
CA MET A 318 6.84 -12.49 10.51
C MET A 318 6.59 -14.00 10.46
N ALA A 319 5.40 -14.44 10.05
CA ALA A 319 5.12 -15.86 9.91
C ALA A 319 5.82 -16.46 8.68
N LEU A 320 5.94 -15.72 7.58
CA LEU A 320 6.64 -16.16 6.37
C LEU A 320 8.17 -16.18 6.57
N SER A 321 8.68 -15.20 7.31
CA SER A 321 10.12 -15.04 7.60
C SER A 321 10.38 -14.83 9.10
N PRO A 322 10.30 -15.89 9.94
CA PRO A 322 10.42 -15.77 11.40
C PRO A 322 11.75 -15.22 11.91
N ASN A 323 12.80 -15.27 11.08
CA ASN A 323 14.14 -14.78 11.41
C ASN A 323 14.35 -13.32 10.99
N SER A 324 13.39 -12.71 10.28
CA SER A 324 13.48 -11.33 9.85
C SER A 324 12.87 -10.41 10.91
N PRO A 325 13.55 -9.33 11.30
CA PRO A 325 12.94 -8.34 12.18
C PRO A 325 11.72 -7.71 11.52
N PRO A 326 10.72 -7.30 12.31
CA PRO A 326 9.57 -6.55 11.81
C PRO A 326 10.04 -5.23 11.19
N ALA A 327 9.34 -4.77 10.16
CA ALA A 327 9.72 -3.54 9.44
C ALA A 327 9.46 -2.25 10.24
N LYS A 328 8.72 -2.34 11.35
CA LYS A 328 8.40 -1.23 12.24
C LYS A 328 8.54 -1.65 13.70
N ASP A 329 8.59 -0.65 14.56
CA ASP A 329 8.57 -0.85 16.01
C ASP A 329 7.23 -1.45 16.45
N LEU A 330 7.23 -2.75 16.74
CA LEU A 330 6.05 -3.47 17.22
C LEU A 330 5.52 -2.95 18.55
N SER A 331 6.35 -2.25 19.35
CA SER A 331 5.89 -1.69 20.62
C SER A 331 4.85 -0.59 20.40
N LEU A 332 5.02 0.22 19.35
CA LEU A 332 4.06 1.25 18.95
C LEU A 332 2.75 0.61 18.47
N VAL A 333 2.84 -0.38 17.58
CA VAL A 333 1.66 -1.13 17.07
C VAL A 333 0.88 -1.78 18.22
N LEU A 334 1.58 -2.37 19.18
CA LEU A 334 0.97 -2.98 20.38
C LEU A 334 0.32 -1.94 21.31
N SER A 335 0.90 -0.75 21.42
CA SER A 335 0.34 0.35 22.19
C SER A 335 -0.97 0.83 21.58
N GLU A 336 -0.96 1.18 20.29
CA GLU A 336 -2.13 1.65 19.56
C GLU A 336 -3.27 0.61 19.54
N LEU A 337 -2.91 -0.68 19.44
CA LEU A 337 -3.87 -1.77 19.55
C LEU A 337 -4.54 -1.84 20.93
N GLY A 338 -3.76 -1.57 21.98
CA GLY A 338 -4.22 -1.62 23.36
C GLY A 338 -5.15 -0.48 23.73
N GLU A 339 -5.10 0.65 23.01
CA GLU A 339 -5.98 1.80 23.20
C GLU A 339 -7.42 1.54 22.77
N ASN A 340 -7.66 0.53 21.92
CA ASN A 340 -8.99 0.19 21.45
C ASN A 340 -9.52 -1.11 22.09
N PRO A 341 -10.42 -1.04 23.09
CA PRO A 341 -10.97 -2.22 23.76
C PRO A 341 -11.70 -3.18 22.83
N MET A 342 -12.27 -2.70 21.71
CA MET A 342 -12.95 -3.55 20.73
C MET A 342 -12.01 -4.58 20.10
N TRP A 343 -10.70 -4.31 20.09
CA TRP A 343 -9.69 -5.20 19.52
C TRP A 343 -8.95 -6.01 20.56
N GLY A 344 -9.46 -6.09 21.78
CA GLY A 344 -8.82 -6.80 22.88
C GLY A 344 -8.42 -8.24 22.55
N LYS A 345 -9.28 -8.99 21.83
CA LYS A 345 -8.96 -10.34 21.33
C LYS A 345 -7.82 -10.32 20.32
N ILE A 346 -7.88 -9.44 19.31
CA ILE A 346 -6.82 -9.28 18.28
C ILE A 346 -5.49 -8.90 18.91
N CYS A 347 -5.50 -7.93 19.83
CA CYS A 347 -4.33 -7.51 20.61
C CYS A 347 -3.74 -8.68 21.40
N GLY A 348 -4.59 -9.49 22.03
CA GLY A 348 -4.18 -10.71 22.73
C GLY A 348 -3.51 -11.74 21.81
N TYR A 349 -4.14 -12.07 20.68
CA TYR A 349 -3.56 -12.98 19.70
C TYR A 349 -2.23 -12.47 19.13
N PHE A 350 -2.16 -11.18 18.82
CA PHE A 350 -0.93 -10.57 18.31
C PHE A 350 0.21 -10.62 19.33
N LYS A 351 -0.05 -10.35 20.62
CA LYS A 351 0.94 -10.52 21.70
C LYS A 351 1.43 -11.95 21.83
N VAL A 352 0.53 -12.93 21.78
CA VAL A 352 0.89 -14.37 21.81
C VAL A 352 1.76 -14.71 20.60
N PHE A 353 1.41 -14.23 19.42
CA PHE A 353 2.17 -14.47 18.19
C PHE A 353 3.58 -13.86 18.24
N VAL A 354 3.69 -12.56 18.53
CA VAL A 354 4.99 -11.89 18.63
C VAL A 354 5.83 -12.54 19.74
N GLY A 355 5.23 -12.79 20.90
CA GLY A 355 5.90 -13.46 22.02
C GLY A 355 6.37 -14.87 21.68
N PHE A 356 5.65 -15.59 20.81
CA PHE A 356 6.05 -16.91 20.31
C PHE A 356 7.29 -16.81 19.40
N ILE A 357 7.28 -15.88 18.43
CA ILE A 357 8.41 -15.64 17.51
C ILE A 357 9.69 -15.32 18.30
N VAL A 358 9.59 -14.50 19.35
CA VAL A 358 10.72 -14.10 20.20
C VAL A 358 10.80 -14.83 21.55
N SER A 359 10.23 -16.04 21.63
CA SER A 359 10.09 -16.80 22.89
C SER A 359 11.41 -17.22 23.54
N PHE A 360 12.52 -17.11 22.80
CA PHE A 360 13.87 -17.28 23.32
C PHE A 360 14.30 -16.14 24.28
N THR A 361 13.54 -15.06 24.36
CA THR A 361 13.74 -13.95 25.30
C THR A 361 12.72 -13.98 26.43
N ASP A 362 13.08 -13.46 27.60
CA ASP A 362 12.14 -13.32 28.73
C ASP A 362 11.05 -12.29 28.44
N TRP A 363 11.37 -11.28 27.61
CA TRP A 363 10.39 -10.35 27.06
C TRP A 363 9.31 -11.09 26.26
N GLY A 364 9.71 -12.01 25.37
CA GLY A 364 8.79 -12.81 24.56
C GLY A 364 7.86 -13.70 25.41
N LYS A 365 8.40 -14.38 26.42
CA LYS A 365 7.59 -15.18 27.38
C LYS A 365 6.59 -14.31 28.14
N THR A 366 7.04 -13.17 28.64
CA THR A 366 6.17 -12.21 29.35
C THR A 366 5.08 -11.67 28.43
N LEU A 367 5.41 -11.40 27.16
CA LEU A 367 4.47 -10.92 26.17
C LEU A 367 3.41 -11.97 25.84
N MET A 368 3.79 -13.25 25.73
CA MET A 368 2.82 -14.35 25.56
C MET A 368 1.83 -14.42 26.72
N GLN A 369 2.31 -14.34 27.97
CA GLN A 369 1.43 -14.38 29.14
C GLN A 369 0.42 -13.22 29.10
N LYS A 370 0.90 -11.99 28.89
CA LYS A 370 0.03 -10.81 28.72
C LYS A 370 -0.98 -10.99 27.58
N GLY A 371 -0.58 -11.69 26.52
CA GLY A 371 -1.45 -12.03 25.41
C GLY A 371 -2.58 -12.98 25.80
N PHE A 372 -2.27 -14.06 26.52
CA PHE A 372 -3.29 -14.97 27.07
C PHE A 372 -4.25 -14.27 28.03
N ASP A 373 -3.72 -13.45 28.95
CA ASP A 373 -4.54 -12.66 29.87
C ASP A 373 -5.49 -11.70 29.12
N SER A 374 -5.03 -11.12 28.00
CA SER A 374 -5.87 -10.31 27.11
C SER A 374 -6.95 -11.15 26.44
N ILE A 375 -6.62 -12.31 25.87
CA ILE A 375 -7.61 -13.19 25.22
C ILE A 375 -8.69 -13.60 26.23
N GLU A 376 -8.29 -14.02 27.43
CA GLU A 376 -9.23 -14.41 28.49
C GLU A 376 -10.11 -13.25 28.92
N ARG A 377 -9.53 -12.06 29.14
CA ARG A 377 -10.27 -10.84 29.51
C ARG A 377 -11.36 -10.49 28.52
N TYR A 378 -11.12 -10.73 27.24
CA TYR A 378 -12.04 -10.41 26.16
C TYR A 378 -12.76 -11.66 25.62
N SER A 379 -12.81 -12.78 26.36
CA SER A 379 -13.66 -13.92 26.02
C SER A 379 -15.13 -13.55 26.10
N ASP A 380 -15.99 -14.25 25.35
CA ASP A 380 -17.43 -13.92 25.29
C ASP A 380 -18.08 -14.00 26.68
N ILE A 381 -17.71 -15.01 27.47
CA ILE A 381 -18.15 -15.18 28.87
C ILE A 381 -17.80 -13.95 29.73
N ASN A 382 -16.57 -13.42 29.60
CA ASN A 382 -16.14 -12.27 30.40
C ASN A 382 -16.72 -10.95 29.88
N LEU A 383 -17.00 -10.85 28.58
CA LEU A 383 -17.71 -9.72 27.97
C LEU A 383 -19.18 -9.68 28.43
N GLU A 384 -19.88 -10.81 28.43
CA GLU A 384 -21.23 -10.94 28.97
C GLU A 384 -21.28 -10.53 30.44
N ARG A 385 -20.38 -11.08 31.26
CA ARG A 385 -20.28 -10.74 32.68
C ARG A 385 -20.00 -9.25 32.93
N ARG A 386 -19.20 -8.59 32.10
CA ARG A 386 -18.98 -7.14 32.18
C ARG A 386 -20.22 -6.36 31.81
N THR A 387 -20.93 -6.78 30.77
CA THR A 387 -22.17 -6.14 30.33
C THR A 387 -23.23 -6.23 31.43
N GLU A 388 -23.33 -7.38 32.11
CA GLU A 388 -24.19 -7.54 33.30
C GLU A 388 -23.80 -6.60 34.44
N ILE A 389 -22.50 -6.48 34.74
CA ILE A 389 -22.00 -5.58 35.78
C ILE A 389 -22.30 -4.11 35.42
N GLU A 390 -22.05 -3.69 34.18
CA GLU A 390 -22.35 -2.34 33.71
C GLU A 390 -23.84 -2.03 33.76
N THR A 391 -24.69 -2.99 33.40
CA THR A 391 -26.15 -2.86 33.50
C THR A 391 -26.57 -2.67 34.95
N LYS A 392 -26.05 -3.50 35.87
CA LYS A 392 -26.30 -3.35 37.31
C LYS A 392 -25.85 -1.99 37.85
N PHE A 393 -24.70 -1.48 37.41
CA PHE A 393 -24.23 -0.16 37.81
C PHE A 393 -25.09 0.98 37.26
N LYS A 394 -25.57 0.87 36.02
CA LYS A 394 -26.51 1.84 35.43
C LYS A 394 -27.84 1.84 36.19
N ASP A 395 -28.40 0.66 36.47
CA ASP A 395 -29.64 0.53 37.24
C ASP A 395 -29.49 1.12 38.64
N MET A 396 -28.37 0.85 39.31
CA MET A 396 -28.08 1.41 40.62
C MET A 396 -27.93 2.93 40.58
N LYS A 397 -27.28 3.47 39.53
CA LYS A 397 -27.18 4.92 39.32
C LYS A 397 -28.55 5.56 39.10
N THR A 398 -29.42 4.95 38.29
CA THR A 398 -30.77 5.44 38.06
C THR A 398 -31.58 5.46 39.35
N LYS A 399 -31.54 4.37 40.14
CA LYS A 399 -32.21 4.31 41.44
C LYS A 399 -31.73 5.39 42.40
N LEU A 400 -30.42 5.61 42.51
CA LEU A 400 -29.87 6.67 43.35
C LEU A 400 -30.28 8.07 42.86
N GLN A 401 -30.49 8.27 41.57
CA GLN A 401 -31.00 9.53 41.02
C GLN A 401 -32.49 9.73 41.30
N GLU A 402 -33.29 8.67 41.21
CA GLU A 402 -34.72 8.68 41.55
C GLU A 402 -34.94 8.93 43.04
N GLU A 403 -34.20 8.22 43.91
CA GLU A 403 -34.21 8.44 45.37
C GLU A 403 -33.82 9.88 45.74
N HIS A 404 -32.83 10.46 45.05
CA HIS A 404 -32.43 11.85 45.28
C HIS A 404 -33.50 12.87 44.84
N ILE A 405 -34.26 12.57 43.79
CA ILE A 405 -35.39 13.40 43.34
C ILE A 405 -36.58 13.29 44.30
N GLU A 406 -36.85 12.09 44.83
CA GLU A 406 -37.89 11.87 45.84
C GLU A 406 -37.55 12.56 47.17
N GLU A 407 -36.31 12.49 47.64
CA GLU A 407 -35.85 13.20 48.85
C GLU A 407 -36.02 14.72 48.71
N GLN A 408 -35.57 15.31 47.58
CA GLN A 408 -35.73 16.75 47.31
C GLN A 408 -37.20 17.18 47.20
N SER A 409 -38.06 16.32 46.65
CA SER A 409 -39.49 16.60 46.54
C SER A 409 -40.18 16.56 47.91
N SER A 410 -39.80 15.60 48.78
CA SER A 410 -40.34 15.51 50.15
C SER A 410 -39.90 16.66 51.05
N GLU A 411 -38.65 17.14 50.91
CA GLU A 411 -38.16 18.33 51.62
C GLU A 411 -38.89 19.60 51.14
N LEU A 412 -39.20 19.71 49.85
CA LEU A 412 -40.00 20.83 49.32
C LEU A 412 -41.42 20.83 49.89
N GLU A 413 -42.07 19.66 49.94
CA GLU A 413 -43.42 19.51 50.50
C GLU A 413 -43.44 19.79 52.01
N SER A 414 -42.44 19.34 52.78
CA SER A 414 -42.37 19.63 54.22
C SER A 414 -42.16 21.13 54.48
N THR A 415 -41.36 21.79 53.64
CA THR A 415 -41.09 23.23 53.74
C THR A 415 -42.34 24.05 53.37
N LEU A 416 -43.09 23.64 52.33
CA LEU A 416 -44.36 24.26 51.96
C LEU A 416 -45.44 24.10 53.06
N THR A 417 -45.48 22.95 53.73
CA THR A 417 -46.44 22.69 54.82
C THR A 417 -46.15 23.56 56.05
N LEU A 418 -44.88 23.86 56.33
CA LEU A 418 -44.43 24.75 57.41
C LEU A 418 -44.67 26.24 57.13
N VAL A 419 -44.82 26.66 55.87
CA VAL A 419 -45.08 28.06 55.48
C VAL A 419 -46.59 28.38 55.43
N ILE A 420 -47.45 27.36 55.39
CA ILE A 420 -48.92 27.49 55.29
C ILE A 420 -49.62 27.27 56.67
N SER A 421 -48.86 26.96 57.73
CA SER A 421 -49.33 26.91 59.12
C SER A 421 -48.90 28.14 59.92
#